data_AF-A0A178FKM7-F1
#
_entry.id   AF-A0A178FKM7-F1
#
_cell.length_a   1.000
_cell.length_b   1.000
_cell.length_c   1.000
_cell.angle_alpha   90.00
_cell.angle_beta   90.00
_cell.angle_gamma   90.00
#
_symmetry.space_group_name_H-M   'P 1'
#
loop_
_entity.id
_entity.type
_entity.pdbx_description
1 polymer ?
#
loop_
_entity_poly.entity_id
_entity_poly.type
_entity_poly.pdbx_seq_one_letter_code
_entity_poly.pdbx_strand_id
1 'polypeptide(L)'
;MLLEEDPATLIHHTIANFNIQPDKLALARINDSLSSLQQSRDLRFQEVENSLRKLSRQLSTLNAQHKETVESHDPARHAASIVELDTEKFRIAKAASELEIESERLEAQLESLKARLAELDAQGLEGDEHARREREADDATILRLKIYRSLGIDVDTDEAGNYNKAIIRNSRKGDVHVVNIDPKFSRFFYANYFWQAIPETPPATYLLENTHLDRPQIPISPSKISQRESHKICSETTPARAQSTSQHTATHPSSGDEETEPAETLIEQFNDRLTKRDQAMPVHRPRQAQRINQLFILVSITTVFTLYYLFFREPPTRTHGLSSSQQQQQPGSGKLATASRELVVASVKADDTAWIREQLAGWKANIYVADADAASNSGLSVPVNKGREAMVYLTYIIDRYDSLPDFMIFMHGRRYQWHNDDPIYDGASVISKLQLQAVVKTGYAPLRCTWIPGCPVELHPLKPVDEGPIVRQQTELAFATVFKMLFPGAEVPAEVGATCSSQFAATREQVMLRPKADYERIRKWLVETNLPDDISGRIMEYMWHMIMQKKPVYCPPAGECYCFTFGLCNLECTAARCEKQYVLPTYAAVPDGWPEKGGGENGWPKPGWNQ
;
A
#
# COMPACT_ATOMS: atom_id res chain seq x y z
N MET A 1 71.84 -44.78 53.22
CA MET A 1 70.57 -45.50 53.53
C MET A 1 69.47 -44.56 53.05
N LEU A 2 68.64 -44.97 52.08
CA LEU A 2 67.88 -44.02 51.23
C LEU A 2 66.43 -43.78 51.67
N LEU A 3 66.04 -44.32 52.82
CA LEU A 3 64.73 -44.14 53.46
C LEU A 3 64.99 -43.89 54.95
N GLU A 4 64.30 -42.91 55.53
CA GLU A 4 64.47 -42.52 56.94
C GLU A 4 63.66 -43.41 57.90
N GLU A 5 62.67 -44.13 57.38
CA GLU A 5 61.84 -45.09 58.11
C GLU A 5 62.02 -46.52 57.58
N ASP A 6 61.82 -47.50 58.46
CA ASP A 6 61.83 -48.92 58.09
C ASP A 6 60.67 -49.26 57.14
N PRO A 7 60.92 -49.89 55.96
CA PRO A 7 59.87 -50.20 54.99
C PRO A 7 58.70 -51.02 55.54
N ALA A 8 58.93 -51.87 56.56
CA ALA A 8 57.85 -52.62 57.19
C ALA A 8 56.86 -51.70 57.93
N THR A 9 57.37 -50.67 58.62
CA THR A 9 56.56 -49.64 59.29
C THR A 9 55.68 -48.89 58.28
N LEU A 10 56.25 -48.47 57.14
CA LEU A 10 55.49 -47.79 56.09
C LEU A 10 54.38 -48.67 55.49
N ILE A 11 54.65 -49.96 55.29
CA ILE A 11 53.65 -50.94 54.82
C ILE A 11 52.55 -51.11 55.86
N HIS A 12 52.87 -51.22 57.15
CA HIS A 12 51.88 -51.33 58.22
C HIS A 12 51.01 -50.06 58.34
N HIS A 13 51.58 -48.85 58.26
CA HIS A 13 50.82 -47.61 58.21
C HIS A 13 49.91 -47.53 56.97
N THR A 14 50.40 -47.96 55.81
CA THR A 14 49.60 -47.98 54.58
C THR A 14 48.40 -48.93 54.71
N ILE A 15 48.59 -50.14 55.24
CA ILE A 15 47.52 -51.11 55.46
C ILE A 15 46.51 -50.60 56.52
N ALA A 16 46.98 -50.02 57.63
CA ALA A 16 46.12 -49.49 58.68
C ALA A 16 45.25 -48.30 58.21
N ASN A 17 45.79 -47.45 57.33
CA ASN A 17 45.08 -46.31 56.76
C ASN A 17 44.19 -46.66 55.55
N PHE A 18 44.30 -47.88 54.99
CA PHE A 18 43.49 -48.33 53.85
C PHE A 18 42.07 -48.73 54.27
N ASN A 19 41.23 -47.73 54.54
CA ASN A 19 39.89 -47.95 55.09
C ASN A 19 38.87 -48.34 54.01
N ILE A 20 38.58 -49.64 53.91
CA ILE A 20 37.66 -50.22 52.90
C ILE A 20 36.17 -49.95 53.20
N GLN A 21 35.80 -49.62 54.44
CA GLN A 21 34.40 -49.44 54.84
C GLN A 21 33.69 -48.21 54.23
N PRO A 22 34.26 -46.98 54.25
CA PRO A 22 33.64 -45.83 53.59
C PRO A 22 33.43 -46.06 52.08
N ASP A 23 34.32 -46.77 51.41
CA ASP A 23 34.19 -47.10 49.99
C ASP A 23 33.03 -48.06 49.73
N LYS A 24 32.87 -49.10 50.57
CA LYS A 24 31.70 -49.99 50.52
C LYS A 24 30.39 -49.23 50.76
N LEU A 25 30.37 -48.28 51.70
CA LEU A 25 29.22 -47.42 51.95
C LEU A 25 28.97 -46.40 50.83
N ALA A 26 30.01 -45.97 50.10
CA ALA A 26 29.86 -45.16 48.89
C ALA A 26 29.23 -45.99 47.76
N LEU A 27 29.69 -47.21 47.51
CA LEU A 27 29.12 -48.12 46.52
C LEU A 27 27.65 -48.46 46.82
N ALA A 28 27.29 -48.70 48.09
CA ALA A 28 25.89 -48.90 48.49
C ALA A 28 25.01 -47.68 48.14
N ARG A 29 25.44 -46.46 48.53
CA ARG A 29 24.71 -45.22 48.20
C ARG A 29 24.59 -44.96 46.70
N ILE A 30 25.61 -45.32 45.92
CA ILE A 30 25.57 -45.23 44.44
C ILE A 30 24.52 -46.18 43.88
N ASN A 31 24.46 -47.43 44.39
CA ASN A 31 23.46 -48.41 43.96
C ASN A 31 22.03 -47.96 44.31
N ASP A 32 21.81 -47.43 45.52
CA ASP A 32 20.52 -46.89 45.95
C ASP A 32 20.09 -45.71 45.04
N SER A 33 21.01 -44.77 44.78
CA SER A 33 20.78 -43.65 43.87
C SER A 33 20.44 -44.10 42.45
N LEU A 34 21.11 -45.13 41.95
CA LEU A 34 20.89 -45.69 40.62
C LEU A 34 19.53 -46.39 40.52
N SER A 35 19.11 -47.11 41.56
CA SER A 35 17.77 -47.73 41.63
C SER A 35 16.65 -46.68 41.68
N SER A 36 16.84 -45.59 42.43
CA SER A 36 15.89 -44.47 42.49
C SER A 36 15.78 -43.75 41.13
N LEU A 37 16.91 -43.55 40.45
CA LEU A 37 16.95 -42.95 39.11
C LEU A 37 16.28 -43.85 38.06
N GLN A 38 16.44 -45.17 38.15
CA GLN A 38 15.72 -46.14 37.30
C GLN A 38 14.21 -46.05 37.52
N GLN A 39 13.73 -46.08 38.78
CA GLN A 39 12.30 -45.93 39.09
C GLN A 39 11.72 -44.61 38.57
N SER A 40 12.44 -43.50 38.74
CA SER A 40 12.02 -42.18 38.24
C SER A 40 11.93 -42.14 36.71
N ARG A 41 12.89 -42.76 36.01
CA ARG A 41 12.89 -42.86 34.55
C ARG A 41 11.73 -43.72 34.04
N ASP A 42 11.46 -44.85 34.68
CA ASP A 42 10.43 -45.78 34.25
C ASP A 42 9.02 -45.20 34.48
N LEU A 43 8.81 -44.43 35.57
CA LEU A 43 7.60 -43.63 35.77
C LEU A 43 7.40 -42.58 34.66
N ARG A 44 8.45 -41.81 34.32
CA ARG A 44 8.38 -40.85 33.20
C ARG A 44 8.11 -41.52 31.85
N PHE A 45 8.67 -42.71 31.63
CA PHE A 45 8.41 -43.47 30.40
C PHE A 45 6.93 -43.85 30.30
N GLN A 46 6.33 -44.35 31.38
CA GLN A 46 4.89 -44.66 31.44
C GLN A 46 4.01 -43.42 31.26
N GLU A 47 4.39 -42.26 31.82
CA GLU A 47 3.67 -41.00 31.65
C GLU A 47 3.68 -40.53 30.18
N VAL A 48 4.84 -40.58 29.52
CA VAL A 48 4.98 -40.24 28.10
C VAL A 48 4.23 -41.23 27.21
N GLU A 49 4.29 -42.53 27.50
CA GLU A 49 3.56 -43.55 26.74
C GLU A 49 2.03 -43.37 26.87
N ASN A 50 1.53 -43.12 28.08
CA ASN A 50 0.11 -42.83 28.32
C ASN A 50 -0.34 -41.55 27.59
N SER A 51 0.51 -40.52 27.58
CA SER A 51 0.26 -39.28 26.83
C SER A 51 0.20 -39.54 25.32
N LEU A 52 1.15 -40.29 24.77
CA LEU A 52 1.18 -40.68 23.36
C LEU A 52 -0.07 -41.48 22.96
N ARG A 53 -0.49 -42.44 23.80
CA ARG A 53 -1.72 -43.22 23.62
C ARG A 53 -2.98 -42.33 23.64
N LYS A 54 -3.01 -41.28 24.49
CA LYS A 54 -4.10 -40.30 24.54
C LYS A 54 -4.14 -39.44 23.27
N LEU A 55 -3.02 -38.87 22.85
CA LEU A 55 -2.94 -38.06 21.62
C LEU A 55 -3.28 -38.89 20.37
N SER A 56 -2.84 -40.13 20.29
CA SER A 56 -3.18 -41.06 19.20
C SER A 56 -4.69 -41.29 19.07
N ARG A 57 -5.39 -41.46 20.20
CA ARG A 57 -6.86 -41.55 20.21
C ARG A 57 -7.52 -40.25 19.74
N GLN A 58 -7.06 -39.09 20.23
CA GLN A 58 -7.58 -37.79 19.80
C GLN A 58 -7.39 -37.55 18.30
N LEU A 59 -6.22 -37.89 17.75
CA LEU A 59 -5.94 -37.83 16.31
C LEU A 59 -6.90 -38.72 15.52
N SER A 60 -7.17 -39.94 16.00
CA SER A 60 -8.13 -40.85 15.36
C SER A 60 -9.56 -40.29 15.35
N THR A 61 -9.98 -39.63 16.43
CA THR A 61 -11.29 -38.96 16.50
C THR A 61 -11.37 -37.77 15.55
N LEU A 62 -10.36 -36.89 15.55
CA LEU A 62 -10.32 -35.73 14.63
C LEU A 62 -10.29 -36.16 13.17
N ASN A 63 -9.54 -37.20 12.81
CA ASN A 63 -9.50 -37.73 11.44
C ASN A 63 -10.86 -38.31 11.01
N ALA A 64 -11.59 -38.96 11.92
CA ALA A 64 -12.95 -39.44 11.63
C ALA A 64 -13.92 -38.26 11.41
N GLN A 65 -13.89 -37.26 12.29
CA GLN A 65 -14.70 -36.04 12.16
C GLN A 65 -14.39 -35.26 10.87
N HIS A 66 -13.10 -35.09 10.55
CA HIS A 66 -12.67 -34.44 9.31
C HIS A 66 -13.16 -35.19 8.08
N LYS A 67 -13.05 -36.52 8.07
CA LYS A 67 -13.58 -37.35 6.98
C LYS A 67 -15.09 -37.19 6.84
N GLU A 68 -15.85 -37.25 7.94
CA GLU A 68 -17.30 -37.05 7.95
C GLU A 68 -17.69 -35.65 7.44
N THR A 69 -16.96 -34.60 7.85
CA THR A 69 -17.18 -33.23 7.34
C THR A 69 -16.91 -33.15 5.84
N VAL A 70 -15.82 -33.74 5.35
CA VAL A 70 -15.48 -33.77 3.92
C VAL A 70 -16.52 -34.58 3.10
N GLU A 71 -17.01 -35.70 3.62
CA GLU A 71 -18.07 -36.50 2.97
C GLU A 71 -19.45 -35.82 3.02
N SER A 72 -19.70 -34.98 4.03
CA SER A 72 -20.94 -34.18 4.15
C SER A 72 -21.00 -32.95 3.23
N HIS A 73 -19.85 -32.48 2.73
CA HIS A 73 -19.77 -31.31 1.87
C HIS A 73 -20.05 -31.70 0.41
N ASP A 74 -21.20 -31.27 -0.12
CA ASP A 74 -21.56 -31.44 -1.53
C ASP A 74 -20.85 -30.38 -2.40
N PRO A 75 -19.80 -30.74 -3.16
CA PRO A 75 -19.06 -29.77 -3.97
C PRO A 75 -19.89 -29.22 -5.14
N ALA A 76 -20.95 -29.91 -5.58
CA ALA A 76 -21.82 -29.43 -6.65
C ALA A 76 -22.73 -28.29 -6.16
N ARG A 77 -23.29 -28.41 -4.94
CA ARG A 77 -24.01 -27.31 -4.28
C ARG A 77 -23.10 -26.12 -4.00
N HIS A 78 -21.87 -26.35 -3.53
CA HIS A 78 -20.93 -25.26 -3.27
C HIS A 78 -20.53 -24.53 -4.57
N ALA A 79 -20.23 -25.27 -5.64
CA ALA A 79 -19.95 -24.69 -6.95
C ALA A 79 -21.14 -23.89 -7.52
N ALA A 80 -22.38 -24.39 -7.35
CA ALA A 80 -23.58 -23.65 -7.76
C ALA A 80 -23.72 -22.31 -7.00
N SER A 81 -23.51 -22.33 -5.67
CA SER A 81 -23.56 -21.11 -4.84
C SER A 81 -22.43 -20.12 -5.18
N ILE A 82 -21.22 -20.60 -5.51
CA ILE A 82 -20.14 -19.73 -6.00
C ILE A 82 -20.54 -19.04 -7.31
N VAL A 83 -21.11 -19.79 -8.28
CA VAL A 83 -21.55 -19.22 -9.55
C VAL A 83 -22.68 -18.21 -9.36
N GLU A 84 -23.64 -18.48 -8.47
CA GLU A 84 -24.70 -17.54 -8.11
C GLU A 84 -24.13 -16.23 -7.53
N LEU A 85 -23.24 -16.33 -6.54
CA LEU A 85 -22.57 -15.18 -5.91
C LEU A 85 -21.68 -14.40 -6.90
N ASP A 86 -21.00 -15.07 -7.83
CA ASP A 86 -20.25 -14.39 -8.90
C ASP A 86 -21.20 -13.64 -9.84
N THR A 87 -22.36 -14.20 -10.21
CA THR A 87 -23.35 -13.46 -11.02
C THR A 87 -23.93 -12.25 -10.30
N GLU A 88 -24.17 -12.34 -8.98
CA GLU A 88 -24.61 -11.23 -8.15
C GLU A 88 -23.52 -10.14 -8.06
N LYS A 89 -22.27 -10.54 -7.79
CA LYS A 89 -21.10 -9.66 -7.79
C LYS A 89 -20.93 -8.92 -9.12
N PHE A 90 -21.06 -9.59 -10.27
CA PHE A 90 -21.01 -8.93 -11.57
C PHE A 90 -22.18 -7.96 -11.77
N ARG A 91 -23.39 -8.29 -11.30
CA ARG A 91 -24.56 -7.42 -11.36
C ARG A 91 -24.38 -6.16 -10.50
N ILE A 92 -23.85 -6.29 -9.29
CA ILE A 92 -23.55 -5.19 -8.38
C ILE A 92 -22.42 -4.31 -8.96
N ALA A 93 -21.34 -4.91 -9.46
CA ALA A 93 -20.24 -4.17 -10.08
C ALA A 93 -20.71 -3.36 -11.30
N LYS A 94 -21.61 -3.92 -12.12
CA LYS A 94 -22.22 -3.19 -13.24
C LYS A 94 -23.08 -2.01 -12.75
N ALA A 95 -23.92 -2.22 -11.74
CA ALA A 95 -24.76 -1.16 -11.18
C ALA A 95 -23.94 -0.04 -10.53
N ALA A 96 -22.82 -0.37 -9.87
CA ALA A 96 -21.89 0.61 -9.33
C ALA A 96 -21.26 1.47 -10.44
N SER A 97 -20.77 0.84 -11.51
CA SER A 97 -20.19 1.57 -12.65
C SER A 97 -21.22 2.44 -13.39
N GLU A 98 -22.48 1.99 -13.51
CA GLU A 98 -23.57 2.81 -14.06
C GLU A 98 -23.88 4.03 -13.18
N LEU A 99 -23.79 3.90 -11.86
CA LEU A 99 -23.95 5.01 -10.91
C LEU A 99 -22.75 5.98 -10.90
N GLU A 100 -21.53 5.49 -11.05
CA GLU A 100 -20.32 6.31 -11.18
C GLU A 100 -20.41 7.22 -12.42
N ILE A 101 -20.76 6.66 -13.58
CA ILE A 101 -20.96 7.42 -14.83
C ILE A 101 -22.06 8.48 -14.68
N GLU A 102 -23.16 8.15 -14.01
CA GLU A 102 -24.24 9.12 -13.76
C GLU A 102 -23.82 10.21 -12.77
N SER A 103 -22.98 9.89 -11.77
CA SER A 103 -22.40 10.89 -10.87
C SER A 103 -21.51 11.88 -11.62
N GLU A 104 -20.58 11.39 -12.45
CA GLU A 104 -19.73 12.25 -13.29
C GLU A 104 -20.57 13.13 -14.23
N ARG A 105 -21.65 12.57 -14.81
CA ARG A 105 -22.58 13.31 -15.67
C ARG A 105 -23.30 14.43 -14.91
N LEU A 106 -23.75 14.17 -13.68
CA LEU A 106 -24.43 15.15 -12.84
C LEU A 106 -23.46 16.23 -12.33
N GLU A 107 -22.23 15.87 -11.98
CA GLU A 107 -21.17 16.83 -11.60
C GLU A 107 -20.84 17.77 -12.76
N ALA A 108 -20.69 17.25 -13.99
CA ALA A 108 -20.46 18.06 -15.18
C ALA A 108 -21.64 19.03 -15.47
N GLN A 109 -22.89 18.59 -15.26
CA GLN A 109 -24.05 19.47 -15.37
C GLN A 109 -24.09 20.54 -14.27
N LEU A 110 -23.72 20.18 -13.05
CA LEU A 110 -23.66 21.09 -11.91
C LEU A 110 -22.60 22.18 -12.11
N GLU A 111 -21.43 21.83 -12.65
CA GLU A 111 -20.37 22.79 -12.98
C GLU A 111 -20.75 23.72 -14.14
N SER A 112 -21.41 23.18 -15.19
CA SER A 112 -21.98 24.00 -16.27
C SER A 112 -23.04 24.99 -15.76
N LEU A 113 -23.91 24.57 -14.84
CA LEU A 113 -24.91 25.43 -14.21
C LEU A 113 -24.28 26.49 -13.29
N LYS A 114 -23.25 26.15 -12.52
CA LYS A 114 -22.46 27.14 -11.76
C LYS A 114 -21.80 28.17 -12.66
N ALA A 115 -21.18 27.74 -13.76
CA ALA A 115 -20.55 28.64 -14.71
C ALA A 115 -21.59 29.60 -15.32
N ARG A 116 -22.78 29.11 -15.66
CA ARG A 116 -23.88 29.94 -16.16
C ARG A 116 -24.48 30.87 -15.10
N LEU A 117 -24.54 30.44 -13.84
CA LEU A 117 -24.92 31.28 -12.71
C LEU A 117 -23.91 32.42 -12.53
N ALA A 118 -22.61 32.11 -12.50
CA ALA A 118 -21.55 33.11 -12.36
C ALA A 118 -21.52 34.11 -13.53
N GLU A 119 -21.84 33.67 -14.76
CA GLU A 119 -22.02 34.55 -15.91
C GLU A 119 -23.21 35.51 -15.75
N LEU A 120 -24.34 35.02 -15.20
CA LEU A 120 -25.53 35.83 -14.93
C LEU A 120 -25.32 36.80 -13.74
N ASP A 121 -24.67 36.35 -12.67
CA ASP A 121 -24.31 37.18 -11.52
C ASP A 121 -23.34 38.30 -11.95
N ALA A 122 -22.41 38.01 -12.86
CA ALA A 122 -21.51 39.01 -13.45
C ALA A 122 -22.20 39.99 -14.40
N GLN A 123 -23.34 39.62 -14.99
CA GLN A 123 -24.18 40.51 -15.80
C GLN A 123 -25.02 41.48 -14.96
N GLY A 124 -25.29 41.14 -13.69
CA GLY A 124 -26.01 41.98 -12.74
C GLY A 124 -27.50 42.17 -13.07
N LEU A 125 -28.20 42.97 -12.24
CA LEU A 125 -29.64 43.23 -12.40
C LEU A 125 -29.98 44.22 -13.54
N GLU A 126 -28.98 44.88 -14.13
CA GLU A 126 -29.12 45.82 -15.25
C GLU A 126 -28.44 45.24 -16.52
N GLY A 127 -29.07 44.21 -17.11
CA GLY A 127 -28.49 43.45 -18.21
C GLY A 127 -28.01 44.30 -19.41
N ASP A 128 -26.71 44.15 -19.73
CA ASP A 128 -25.99 44.67 -20.92
C ASP A 128 -26.20 46.16 -21.28
N GLU A 129 -26.54 47.03 -20.33
CA GLU A 129 -26.65 48.47 -20.63
C GLU A 129 -25.25 49.10 -20.86
N HIS A 130 -24.23 48.62 -20.12
CA HIS A 130 -22.88 49.20 -20.14
C HIS A 130 -22.12 48.88 -21.44
N ALA A 131 -22.10 47.61 -21.89
CA ALA A 131 -21.42 47.28 -23.15
C ALA A 131 -22.25 47.69 -24.38
N ARG A 132 -23.57 47.91 -24.25
CA ARG A 132 -24.34 48.61 -25.30
C ARG A 132 -23.90 50.08 -25.42
N ARG A 133 -23.72 50.79 -24.30
CA ARG A 133 -23.20 52.18 -24.30
C ARG A 133 -21.78 52.31 -24.84
N GLU A 134 -20.89 51.35 -24.58
CA GLU A 134 -19.54 51.34 -25.20
C GLU A 134 -19.61 51.11 -26.72
N ARG A 135 -20.41 50.15 -27.19
CA ARG A 135 -20.63 49.93 -28.64
C ARG A 135 -21.31 51.12 -29.33
N GLU A 136 -22.17 51.87 -28.64
CA GLU A 136 -22.75 53.14 -29.12
C GLU A 136 -21.76 54.32 -29.08
N ALA A 137 -20.66 54.22 -28.32
CA ALA A 137 -19.62 55.26 -28.23
C ALA A 137 -18.52 55.11 -29.30
N ASP A 138 -18.19 53.86 -29.67
CA ASP A 138 -17.15 53.55 -30.68
C ASP A 138 -17.59 53.77 -32.13
N ASP A 139 -18.88 53.97 -32.41
CA ASP A 139 -19.33 54.29 -33.76
C ASP A 139 -18.92 55.72 -34.16
N ALA A 140 -17.81 55.79 -34.90
CA ALA A 140 -17.27 57.01 -35.51
C ALA A 140 -18.32 57.80 -36.33
N THR A 141 -19.38 57.15 -36.81
CA THR A 141 -20.51 57.80 -37.51
C THR A 141 -21.34 58.65 -36.55
N ILE A 142 -21.64 58.15 -35.36
CA ILE A 142 -22.41 58.86 -34.32
C ILE A 142 -21.60 60.06 -33.80
N LEU A 143 -20.29 59.89 -33.59
CA LEU A 143 -19.40 60.99 -33.21
C LEU A 143 -19.32 62.07 -34.30
N ARG A 144 -19.19 61.69 -35.57
CA ARG A 144 -19.23 62.64 -36.70
C ARG A 144 -20.56 63.36 -36.80
N LEU A 145 -21.69 62.67 -36.63
CA LEU A 145 -23.03 63.27 -36.62
C LEU A 145 -23.20 64.27 -35.47
N LYS A 146 -22.67 63.99 -34.28
CA LYS A 146 -22.63 64.95 -33.16
C LYS A 146 -21.82 66.21 -33.51
N ILE A 147 -20.66 66.06 -34.17
CA ILE A 147 -19.84 67.20 -34.62
C ILE A 147 -20.57 68.04 -35.66
N TYR A 148 -21.15 67.44 -36.71
CA TYR A 148 -21.88 68.20 -37.73
C TYR A 148 -23.10 68.93 -37.19
N ARG A 149 -23.84 68.30 -36.24
CA ARG A 149 -24.93 68.98 -35.51
C ARG A 149 -24.43 70.12 -34.62
N SER A 150 -23.26 69.99 -33.98
CA SER A 150 -22.67 71.10 -33.21
C SER A 150 -22.20 72.28 -34.08
N LEU A 151 -21.90 72.04 -35.37
CA LEU A 151 -21.64 73.07 -36.37
C LEU A 151 -22.92 73.72 -36.92
N GLY A 152 -24.10 73.31 -36.41
CA GLY A 152 -25.40 73.86 -36.81
C GLY A 152 -25.99 73.26 -38.08
N ILE A 153 -25.38 72.21 -38.65
CA ILE A 153 -25.94 71.47 -39.79
C ILE A 153 -26.77 70.30 -39.25
N ASP A 154 -28.07 70.30 -39.53
CA ASP A 154 -28.95 69.15 -39.33
C ASP A 154 -29.48 68.67 -40.69
N VAL A 155 -29.82 67.38 -40.80
CA VAL A 155 -30.27 66.78 -42.05
C VAL A 155 -31.63 66.15 -41.84
N ASP A 156 -32.56 66.50 -42.73
CA ASP A 156 -33.97 66.14 -42.67
C ASP A 156 -34.29 65.12 -43.76
N THR A 157 -35.18 64.17 -43.46
CA THR A 157 -35.59 63.11 -44.38
C THR A 157 -36.92 63.45 -45.06
N ASP A 158 -37.05 63.18 -46.35
CA ASP A 158 -38.36 63.18 -47.00
C ASP A 158 -39.23 61.98 -46.57
N GLU A 159 -40.51 61.99 -46.96
CA GLU A 159 -41.48 60.91 -46.64
C GLU A 159 -41.07 59.53 -47.21
N ALA A 160 -40.11 59.48 -48.12
CA ALA A 160 -39.52 58.26 -48.67
C ALA A 160 -38.19 57.86 -47.99
N GLY A 161 -37.76 58.57 -46.94
CA GLY A 161 -36.57 58.29 -46.15
C GLY A 161 -35.25 58.78 -46.76
N ASN A 162 -35.27 59.60 -47.81
CA ASN A 162 -34.05 60.10 -48.44
C ASN A 162 -33.60 61.43 -47.82
N TYR A 163 -32.28 61.57 -47.63
CA TYR A 163 -31.63 62.74 -47.01
C TYR A 163 -31.42 63.90 -48.01
N ASN A 164 -32.51 64.38 -48.60
CA ASN A 164 -32.49 65.37 -49.68
C ASN A 164 -32.57 66.83 -49.19
N LYS A 165 -32.57 67.07 -47.87
CA LYS A 165 -32.77 68.41 -47.27
C LYS A 165 -31.82 68.62 -46.10
N ALA A 166 -31.03 69.69 -46.16
CA ALA A 166 -30.15 70.12 -45.08
C ALA A 166 -30.64 71.46 -44.49
N ILE A 167 -30.57 71.60 -43.17
CA ILE A 167 -30.98 72.79 -42.43
C ILE A 167 -29.75 73.31 -41.68
N ILE A 168 -29.28 74.50 -42.05
CA ILE A 168 -28.09 75.12 -41.47
C ILE A 168 -28.54 76.29 -40.61
N ARG A 169 -28.32 76.19 -39.30
CA ARG A 169 -28.73 77.18 -38.30
C ARG A 169 -27.52 78.04 -37.91
N ASN A 170 -27.51 79.31 -38.32
CA ASN A 170 -26.43 80.23 -37.96
C ASN A 170 -26.73 80.89 -36.61
N SER A 171 -26.32 80.23 -35.52
CA SER A 171 -26.58 80.68 -34.14
C SER A 171 -26.04 82.07 -33.78
N ARG A 172 -25.17 82.69 -34.61
CA ARG A 172 -24.66 84.05 -34.38
C ARG A 172 -25.50 85.14 -35.05
N LYS A 173 -26.14 84.85 -36.18
CA LYS A 173 -27.00 85.81 -36.91
C LYS A 173 -28.50 85.60 -36.67
N GLY A 174 -28.90 84.40 -36.23
CA GLY A 174 -30.30 84.01 -36.07
C GLY A 174 -30.94 83.46 -37.35
N ASP A 175 -30.21 83.45 -38.46
CA ASP A 175 -30.69 82.98 -39.76
C ASP A 175 -30.66 81.45 -39.87
N VAL A 176 -31.65 80.90 -40.59
CA VAL A 176 -31.75 79.46 -40.88
C VAL A 176 -31.84 79.25 -42.39
N HIS A 177 -30.82 78.61 -42.96
CA HIS A 177 -30.79 78.26 -44.38
C HIS A 177 -31.27 76.82 -44.58
N VAL A 178 -32.41 76.66 -45.25
CA VAL A 178 -32.92 75.35 -45.69
C VAL A 178 -32.50 75.12 -47.13
N VAL A 179 -31.75 74.05 -47.39
CA VAL A 179 -31.17 73.71 -48.69
C VAL A 179 -31.67 72.35 -49.12
N ASN A 180 -32.38 72.29 -50.25
CA ASN A 180 -32.71 71.02 -50.90
C ASN A 180 -31.54 70.62 -51.81
N ILE A 181 -31.06 69.39 -51.63
CA ILE A 181 -29.92 68.82 -52.35
C ILE A 181 -30.46 68.10 -53.60
N ASP A 182 -30.34 68.75 -54.75
CA ASP A 182 -30.74 68.21 -56.06
C ASP A 182 -29.48 67.65 -56.78
N PRO A 183 -29.50 66.41 -57.28
CA PRO A 183 -28.36 65.81 -57.98
C PRO A 183 -27.89 66.56 -59.24
N LYS A 184 -28.63 67.57 -59.72
CA LYS A 184 -28.20 68.47 -60.82
C LYS A 184 -26.99 69.34 -60.49
N PHE A 185 -26.72 69.63 -59.22
CA PHE A 185 -25.58 70.46 -58.80
C PHE A 185 -24.41 69.60 -58.29
N SER A 186 -23.18 70.09 -58.49
CA SER A 186 -21.98 69.33 -58.11
C SER A 186 -21.79 69.27 -56.59
N ARG A 187 -21.16 68.19 -56.10
CA ARG A 187 -20.80 68.05 -54.67
C ARG A 187 -19.93 69.22 -54.18
N PHE A 188 -19.10 69.77 -55.05
CA PHE A 188 -18.26 70.94 -54.75
C PHE A 188 -19.09 72.22 -54.54
N PHE A 189 -20.14 72.44 -55.34
CA PHE A 189 -21.05 73.56 -55.17
C PHE A 189 -21.73 73.52 -53.79
N TYR A 190 -22.30 72.37 -53.40
CA TYR A 190 -22.93 72.22 -52.09
C TYR A 190 -21.93 72.32 -50.93
N ALA A 191 -20.75 71.71 -51.05
CA ALA A 191 -19.72 71.85 -50.02
C ALA A 191 -19.31 73.32 -49.79
N ASN A 192 -19.07 74.08 -50.87
CA ASN A 192 -18.72 75.50 -50.76
C ASN A 192 -19.89 76.33 -50.19
N TYR A 193 -21.13 76.05 -50.62
CA TYR A 193 -22.33 76.71 -50.07
C TYR A 193 -22.50 76.45 -48.56
N PHE A 194 -22.30 75.21 -48.11
CA PHE A 194 -22.39 74.86 -46.68
C PHE A 194 -21.29 75.52 -45.86
N TRP A 195 -20.05 75.57 -46.35
CA TRP A 195 -18.95 76.26 -45.67
C TRP A 195 -19.12 77.79 -45.63
N GLN A 196 -19.77 78.40 -46.63
CA GLN A 196 -20.09 79.83 -46.64
C GLN A 196 -21.30 80.20 -45.75
N ALA A 197 -22.24 79.27 -45.52
CA ALA A 197 -23.40 79.47 -44.66
C ALA A 197 -23.06 79.38 -43.16
N ILE A 198 -22.00 78.65 -42.81
CA ILE A 198 -21.40 78.63 -41.47
C ILE A 198 -20.64 79.95 -41.26
N PRO A 199 -20.77 80.62 -40.09
CA PRO A 199 -20.05 81.87 -39.84
C PRO A 199 -18.53 81.65 -39.73
N GLU A 200 -17.74 82.46 -40.44
CA GLU A 200 -16.28 82.47 -40.33
C GLU A 200 -15.82 82.71 -38.88
N THR A 201 -14.83 81.94 -38.43
CA THR A 201 -14.21 82.10 -37.11
C THR A 201 -13.11 83.17 -37.16
N PRO A 202 -13.14 84.20 -36.29
CA PRO A 202 -12.00 85.08 -36.08
C PRO A 202 -10.80 84.32 -35.46
N PRO A 203 -9.57 84.87 -35.55
CA PRO A 203 -8.34 84.12 -35.28
C PRO A 203 -8.12 83.77 -33.81
N ALA A 204 -7.17 82.86 -33.58
CA ALA A 204 -6.87 82.27 -32.28
C ALA A 204 -6.36 83.29 -31.24
N THR A 205 -7.25 83.71 -30.33
CA THR A 205 -6.92 84.19 -28.99
C THR A 205 -8.04 83.79 -28.03
N TYR A 206 -7.80 82.76 -27.20
CA TYR A 206 -8.27 82.59 -25.81
C TYR A 206 -7.76 81.23 -25.30
N LEU A 207 -6.44 81.14 -25.10
CA LEU A 207 -5.88 80.25 -24.08
C LEU A 207 -5.71 81.09 -22.81
N LEU A 208 -6.37 80.67 -21.72
CA LEU A 208 -5.99 80.75 -20.30
C LEU A 208 -7.27 80.70 -19.44
N GLU A 209 -7.13 80.19 -18.21
CA GLU A 209 -8.19 79.95 -17.21
C GLU A 209 -9.22 78.86 -17.63
N ASN A 210 -9.26 77.65 -17.06
CA ASN A 210 -8.63 77.15 -15.83
C ASN A 210 -8.13 75.70 -15.95
N THR A 211 -6.86 75.48 -15.64
CA THR A 211 -6.30 74.15 -15.37
C THR A 211 -5.56 74.18 -14.04
N HIS A 212 -6.23 73.79 -12.95
CA HIS A 212 -5.54 73.38 -11.73
C HIS A 212 -5.34 71.86 -11.76
N LEU A 213 -4.09 71.47 -12.01
CA LEU A 213 -3.61 70.11 -11.85
C LEU A 213 -3.32 69.86 -10.36
N ASP A 214 -3.91 68.81 -9.80
CA ASP A 214 -3.31 68.11 -8.66
C ASP A 214 -2.83 66.73 -9.12
N ARG A 215 -1.57 66.43 -8.82
CA ARG A 215 -0.86 65.22 -9.24
C ARG A 215 -0.38 64.45 -8.01
N PRO A 216 -0.86 63.22 -7.76
CA PRO A 216 -0.22 62.31 -6.81
C PRO A 216 1.09 61.75 -7.40
N GLN A 217 2.16 61.73 -6.60
CA GLN A 217 3.44 61.13 -6.96
C GLN A 217 3.50 59.64 -6.57
N ILE A 218 4.35 58.89 -7.28
CA ILE A 218 4.83 57.56 -6.87
C ILE A 218 6.08 57.76 -6.00
N PRO A 219 6.17 57.15 -4.80
CA PRO A 219 7.43 56.95 -4.08
C PRO A 219 7.98 55.51 -4.24
N ILE A 220 9.30 55.34 -4.11
CA ILE A 220 10.05 54.10 -4.38
C ILE A 220 10.91 53.69 -3.16
N SER A 221 10.82 52.41 -2.75
CA SER A 221 11.87 51.63 -2.01
C SER A 221 12.17 52.00 -0.54
N PRO A 222 12.92 51.21 0.29
CA PRO A 222 13.37 49.80 0.18
C PRO A 222 12.98 48.90 1.38
N SER A 223 13.45 47.64 1.37
CA SER A 223 13.35 46.63 2.43
C SER A 223 14.37 46.76 3.58
N LYS A 224 14.02 46.29 4.80
CA LYS A 224 14.81 45.34 5.64
C LYS A 224 14.19 44.99 7.01
N ILE A 225 14.00 43.68 7.24
CA ILE A 225 14.40 42.86 8.42
C ILE A 225 14.42 43.52 9.83
N SER A 226 13.59 43.04 10.77
CA SER A 226 14.06 42.33 11.99
C SER A 226 12.92 41.69 12.83
N GLN A 227 13.28 40.72 13.67
CA GLN A 227 12.47 39.95 14.63
C GLN A 227 12.04 40.83 15.85
N ARG A 228 10.96 40.55 16.61
CA ARG A 228 10.83 39.44 17.59
C ARG A 228 9.43 39.42 18.24
N GLU A 229 9.03 38.23 18.71
CA GLU A 229 8.29 37.88 19.96
C GLU A 229 7.26 38.89 20.53
N SER A 230 6.03 38.49 20.91
CA SER A 230 5.83 37.57 22.04
C SER A 230 4.35 37.24 22.40
N HIS A 231 4.18 36.13 23.12
CA HIS A 231 3.14 35.77 24.12
C HIS A 231 1.64 35.58 23.80
N LYS A 232 1.23 34.31 24.01
CA LYS A 232 -0.03 33.75 24.55
C LYS A 232 -0.99 34.72 25.29
N ILE A 233 -2.30 34.45 25.15
CA ILE A 233 -3.25 34.13 26.26
C ILE A 233 -4.49 33.39 25.68
N CYS A 234 -5.15 32.55 26.50
CA CYS A 234 -6.29 31.70 26.12
C CYS A 234 -7.65 32.22 26.65
N SER A 235 -8.75 31.88 25.96
CA SER A 235 -10.08 31.52 26.52
C SER A 235 -10.97 31.00 25.38
N GLU A 236 -11.27 29.70 25.31
CA GLU A 236 -12.50 29.07 25.85
C GLU A 236 -13.83 29.55 25.22
N THR A 237 -14.46 28.71 24.38
CA THR A 237 -15.79 28.12 24.67
C THR A 237 -16.22 27.03 23.67
N THR A 238 -17.07 26.14 24.16
CA THR A 238 -17.57 24.86 23.64
C THR A 238 -18.42 24.94 22.35
N PRO A 239 -18.41 23.92 21.47
CA PRO A 239 -19.47 23.72 20.46
C PRO A 239 -20.65 22.91 21.04
N ALA A 240 -21.87 23.40 20.85
CA ALA A 240 -23.09 22.70 21.24
C ALA A 240 -23.70 21.88 20.08
N ARG A 241 -24.23 20.72 20.44
CA ARG A 241 -24.92 19.74 19.58
C ARG A 241 -26.27 20.26 19.10
N ALA A 242 -26.60 20.11 17.82
CA ALA A 242 -27.94 20.31 17.29
C ALA A 242 -28.44 19.02 16.60
N GLN A 243 -29.59 18.53 17.05
CA GLN A 243 -30.39 17.51 16.37
C GLN A 243 -31.55 18.22 15.67
N SER A 244 -32.01 17.72 14.52
CA SER A 244 -33.31 18.10 13.96
C SER A 244 -34.12 16.85 13.57
N THR A 245 -35.20 16.64 14.31
CA THR A 245 -36.29 15.72 13.97
C THR A 245 -37.47 16.53 13.43
N SER A 246 -38.13 16.06 12.37
CA SER A 246 -39.52 16.42 12.10
C SER A 246 -40.27 15.23 11.51
N GLN A 247 -41.42 14.91 12.11
CA GLN A 247 -42.43 13.99 11.59
C GLN A 247 -43.58 14.81 11.02
N HIS A 248 -44.34 14.26 10.06
CA HIS A 248 -45.76 14.56 9.91
C HIS A 248 -46.53 13.34 9.39
N THR A 249 -47.78 13.21 9.85
CA THR A 249 -48.68 12.04 9.76
C THR A 249 -49.96 12.32 8.95
N ALA A 250 -50.73 11.23 8.72
CA ALA A 250 -52.14 11.13 8.24
C ALA A 250 -52.34 10.97 6.71
N THR A 251 -53.27 10.15 6.17
CA THR A 251 -54.23 9.18 6.78
C THR A 251 -54.70 8.10 5.77
N HIS A 252 -55.23 6.98 6.28
CA HIS A 252 -56.04 5.97 5.53
C HIS A 252 -57.54 6.35 5.43
N PRO A 253 -58.37 5.65 4.63
CA PRO A 253 -59.19 4.55 5.16
C PRO A 253 -59.25 3.25 4.30
N SER A 254 -59.90 2.22 4.85
CA SER A 254 -60.18 0.86 4.32
C SER A 254 -61.33 0.85 3.27
N SER A 255 -61.85 -0.24 2.69
CA SER A 255 -61.85 -1.73 2.85
C SER A 255 -62.38 -2.34 1.52
N GLY A 256 -62.28 -3.62 1.16
CA GLY A 256 -61.77 -4.87 1.77
C GLY A 256 -61.93 -6.04 0.77
N ASP A 257 -61.55 -7.26 1.17
CA ASP A 257 -61.88 -8.61 0.63
C ASP A 257 -61.80 -8.88 -0.91
N GLU A 258 -60.89 -9.78 -1.35
CA GLU A 258 -61.21 -11.17 -1.81
C GLU A 258 -59.92 -11.97 -2.21
N GLU A 259 -60.07 -13.19 -2.74
CA GLU A 259 -59.11 -14.31 -2.67
C GLU A 259 -58.05 -14.44 -3.80
N THR A 260 -57.24 -15.52 -3.73
CA THR A 260 -56.00 -15.84 -4.47
C THR A 260 -56.16 -16.66 -5.77
N GLU A 261 -55.16 -16.52 -6.67
CA GLU A 261 -54.77 -17.40 -7.79
C GLU A 261 -55.65 -17.47 -9.08
N PRO A 262 -55.11 -17.93 -10.23
CA PRO A 262 -53.80 -17.61 -10.81
C PRO A 262 -53.84 -17.26 -12.33
N ALA A 263 -52.82 -16.56 -12.84
CA ALA A 263 -52.75 -16.12 -14.25
C ALA A 263 -52.11 -17.15 -15.20
N GLU A 264 -52.70 -18.34 -15.33
CA GLU A 264 -52.21 -19.41 -16.23
C GLU A 264 -52.96 -19.48 -17.58
N THR A 265 -53.12 -18.34 -18.27
CA THR A 265 -53.86 -18.28 -19.56
C THR A 265 -53.30 -17.31 -20.63
N LEU A 266 -52.16 -16.64 -20.38
CA LEU A 266 -51.59 -15.66 -21.33
C LEU A 266 -50.40 -16.17 -22.18
N ILE A 267 -49.96 -17.41 -22.01
CA ILE A 267 -48.81 -17.97 -22.75
C ILE A 267 -49.26 -18.78 -23.99
N GLU A 268 -50.44 -19.40 -24.00
CA GLU A 268 -50.89 -20.19 -25.16
C GLU A 268 -51.28 -19.35 -26.39
N GLN A 269 -51.79 -18.13 -26.22
CA GLN A 269 -52.23 -17.30 -27.36
C GLN A 269 -51.09 -16.64 -28.16
N PHE A 270 -49.85 -16.66 -27.67
CA PHE A 270 -48.71 -16.07 -28.39
C PHE A 270 -48.04 -17.05 -29.36
N ASN A 271 -48.10 -18.35 -29.10
CA ASN A 271 -47.42 -19.37 -29.91
C ASN A 271 -48.14 -19.70 -31.24
N ASP A 272 -49.45 -19.49 -31.35
CA ASP A 272 -50.22 -19.88 -32.55
C ASP A 272 -50.16 -18.88 -33.73
N ARG A 273 -49.38 -17.79 -33.61
CA ARG A 273 -49.15 -16.81 -34.69
C ARG A 273 -47.83 -16.93 -35.43
N LEU A 274 -46.88 -17.74 -34.94
CA LEU A 274 -45.57 -17.95 -35.59
C LEU A 274 -45.53 -19.17 -36.53
N THR A 275 -46.53 -20.05 -36.47
CA THR A 275 -46.58 -21.33 -37.23
C THR A 275 -47.24 -21.23 -38.62
N LYS A 276 -47.66 -20.03 -39.07
CA LYS A 276 -48.38 -19.81 -40.35
C LYS A 276 -47.66 -18.96 -41.40
N ARG A 277 -46.37 -18.67 -41.21
CA ARG A 277 -45.48 -18.19 -42.28
C ARG A 277 -44.34 -19.19 -42.47
N ASP A 278 -44.55 -20.14 -43.38
CA ASP A 278 -43.57 -20.62 -44.37
C ASP A 278 -44.09 -21.88 -45.09
N GLN A 279 -44.86 -21.66 -46.16
CA GLN A 279 -45.16 -22.67 -47.18
C GLN A 279 -44.89 -22.08 -48.57
N ALA A 280 -43.68 -22.31 -49.11
CA ALA A 280 -43.36 -22.04 -50.51
C ALA A 280 -42.19 -22.90 -51.03
N MET A 281 -42.54 -24.00 -51.73
CA MET A 281 -41.77 -24.80 -52.70
C MET A 281 -40.37 -25.42 -52.34
N PRO A 282 -40.09 -26.66 -52.81
CA PRO A 282 -38.83 -27.36 -52.52
C PRO A 282 -37.76 -27.14 -53.60
N VAL A 283 -36.49 -27.05 -53.18
CA VAL A 283 -35.32 -27.21 -54.05
C VAL A 283 -34.42 -28.30 -53.50
N HIS A 284 -34.29 -29.42 -54.23
CA HIS A 284 -33.38 -30.50 -53.86
C HIS A 284 -31.92 -30.08 -54.04
N ARG A 285 -31.11 -30.19 -52.98
CA ARG A 285 -29.64 -30.28 -53.04
C ARG A 285 -29.16 -31.60 -52.42
N PRO A 286 -28.06 -32.20 -52.91
CA PRO A 286 -27.74 -33.60 -52.61
C PRO A 286 -27.11 -33.81 -51.22
N ARG A 287 -27.55 -34.88 -50.54
CA ARG A 287 -27.16 -35.28 -49.17
C ARG A 287 -25.69 -35.69 -48.98
N GLN A 288 -24.82 -35.49 -49.97
CA GLN A 288 -23.44 -35.98 -49.99
C GLN A 288 -22.43 -34.96 -49.44
N ALA A 289 -22.66 -33.66 -49.65
CA ALA A 289 -21.72 -32.60 -49.22
C ALA A 289 -21.67 -32.40 -47.69
N GLN A 290 -22.82 -32.51 -47.00
CA GLN A 290 -22.88 -32.36 -45.53
C GLN A 290 -22.11 -33.44 -44.78
N ARG A 291 -22.13 -34.69 -45.27
CA ARG A 291 -21.40 -35.81 -44.65
C ARG A 291 -19.89 -35.63 -44.78
N ILE A 292 -19.42 -35.09 -45.90
CA ILE A 292 -18.00 -34.81 -46.13
C ILE A 292 -17.50 -33.72 -45.18
N ASN A 293 -18.24 -32.61 -45.02
CA ASN A 293 -17.85 -31.54 -44.09
C ASN A 293 -17.85 -32.00 -42.61
N GLN A 294 -18.83 -32.79 -42.18
CA GLN A 294 -18.83 -33.36 -40.83
C GLN A 294 -17.67 -34.33 -40.59
N LEU A 295 -17.30 -35.12 -41.61
CA LEU A 295 -16.15 -36.02 -41.54
C LEU A 295 -14.83 -35.23 -41.43
N PHE A 296 -14.65 -34.15 -42.21
CA PHE A 296 -13.47 -33.29 -42.08
C PHE A 296 -13.36 -32.63 -40.71
N ILE A 297 -14.47 -32.14 -40.12
CA ILE A 297 -14.44 -31.55 -38.77
C ILE A 297 -14.05 -32.60 -37.72
N LEU A 298 -14.60 -33.82 -37.79
CA LEU A 298 -14.25 -34.91 -36.88
C LEU A 298 -12.80 -35.38 -37.03
N VAL A 299 -12.28 -35.46 -38.27
CA VAL A 299 -10.87 -35.77 -38.55
C VAL A 299 -9.95 -34.67 -38.02
N SER A 300 -10.30 -33.39 -38.21
CA SER A 300 -9.53 -32.25 -37.68
C SER A 300 -9.49 -32.25 -36.15
N ILE A 301 -10.63 -32.47 -35.48
CA ILE A 301 -10.69 -32.55 -34.02
C ILE A 301 -9.85 -33.73 -33.51
N THR A 302 -9.95 -34.91 -34.13
CA THR A 302 -9.18 -36.09 -33.71
C THR A 302 -7.68 -35.96 -34.00
N THR A 303 -7.26 -35.29 -35.08
CA THR A 303 -5.84 -34.96 -35.31
C THR A 303 -5.30 -33.95 -34.31
N VAL A 304 -6.06 -32.90 -33.96
CA VAL A 304 -5.66 -31.97 -32.88
C VAL A 304 -5.55 -32.69 -31.53
N PHE A 305 -6.51 -33.56 -31.19
CA PHE A 305 -6.50 -34.31 -29.93
C PHE A 305 -5.36 -35.33 -29.84
N THR A 306 -5.02 -35.99 -30.96
CA THR A 306 -3.88 -36.94 -31.02
C THR A 306 -2.54 -36.21 -31.03
N LEU A 307 -2.39 -35.08 -31.72
CA LEU A 307 -1.20 -34.25 -31.64
C LEU A 307 -1.00 -33.69 -30.21
N TYR A 308 -2.08 -33.23 -29.56
CA TYR A 308 -2.02 -32.83 -28.15
C TYR A 308 -1.51 -33.98 -27.25
N TYR A 309 -2.04 -35.19 -27.42
CA TYR A 309 -1.58 -36.35 -26.65
C TYR A 309 -0.18 -36.87 -27.02
N LEU A 310 0.32 -36.62 -28.22
CA LEU A 310 1.67 -37.02 -28.64
C LEU A 310 2.75 -36.03 -28.21
N PHE A 311 2.42 -34.73 -28.09
CA PHE A 311 3.39 -33.68 -27.75
C PHE A 311 3.30 -33.15 -26.32
N PHE A 312 2.14 -33.23 -25.66
CA PHE A 312 1.91 -32.62 -24.32
C PHE A 312 1.50 -33.63 -23.23
N ARG A 313 1.57 -34.93 -23.50
CA ARG A 313 1.33 -35.96 -22.47
C ARG A 313 2.65 -36.40 -21.83
N GLU A 314 2.92 -35.91 -20.62
CA GLU A 314 3.92 -36.53 -19.75
C GLU A 314 3.58 -38.02 -19.52
N PRO A 315 4.59 -38.91 -19.42
CA PRO A 315 4.35 -40.34 -19.28
C PRO A 315 3.58 -40.63 -17.97
N PRO A 316 2.50 -41.43 -18.01
CA PRO A 316 1.72 -41.73 -16.82
C PRO A 316 2.57 -42.55 -15.84
N THR A 317 2.83 -41.98 -14.67
CA THR A 317 3.38 -42.73 -13.53
C THR A 317 2.41 -43.86 -13.18
N ARG A 318 2.90 -45.10 -13.18
CA ARG A 318 2.09 -46.27 -12.85
C ARG A 318 1.62 -46.21 -11.40
N THR A 319 0.35 -45.91 -11.18
CA THR A 319 -0.35 -46.15 -9.93
C THR A 319 -0.59 -47.65 -9.75
N HIS A 320 0.33 -48.34 -9.07
CA HIS A 320 0.04 -49.65 -8.51
C HIS A 320 -0.85 -49.49 -7.27
N GLY A 321 -2.00 -50.18 -7.27
CA GLY A 321 -2.96 -50.17 -6.18
C GLY A 321 -2.41 -50.79 -4.88
N LEU A 322 -3.04 -50.41 -3.77
CA LEU A 322 -2.61 -50.66 -2.39
C LEU A 322 -2.37 -52.15 -2.05
N SER A 323 -1.24 -52.43 -1.39
CA SER A 323 -1.21 -53.27 -0.18
C SER A 323 0.06 -53.03 0.64
N SER A 324 -0.02 -53.30 1.95
CA SER A 324 1.04 -53.20 2.97
C SER A 324 1.68 -51.82 3.21
N SER A 325 1.16 -51.14 4.24
CA SER A 325 1.92 -50.41 5.27
C SER A 325 3.44 -50.27 5.09
N GLN A 326 3.88 -49.18 4.47
CA GLN A 326 5.15 -48.51 4.78
C GLN A 326 4.93 -47.00 4.89
N GLN A 327 5.55 -46.39 5.90
CA GLN A 327 5.51 -44.94 6.10
C GLN A 327 6.27 -44.26 4.96
N GLN A 328 5.56 -43.51 4.10
CA GLN A 328 6.20 -42.55 3.21
C GLN A 328 6.72 -41.36 4.03
N GLN A 329 7.95 -41.48 4.54
CA GLN A 329 8.75 -40.30 4.85
C GLN A 329 8.99 -39.53 3.55
N GLN A 330 8.67 -38.23 3.54
CA GLN A 330 9.03 -37.38 2.40
C GLN A 330 10.56 -37.35 2.25
N PRO A 331 11.11 -37.59 1.04
CA PRO A 331 12.57 -37.73 0.84
C PRO A 331 13.37 -36.42 1.05
N GLY A 332 12.73 -35.31 1.44
CA GLY A 332 13.38 -34.04 1.80
C GLY A 332 13.40 -33.72 3.30
N SER A 333 12.64 -34.39 4.17
CA SER A 333 12.51 -33.97 5.58
C SER A 333 13.77 -34.22 6.41
N GLY A 334 14.44 -35.37 6.20
CA GLY A 334 15.64 -35.74 6.95
C GLY A 334 16.80 -34.76 6.73
N LYS A 335 17.03 -34.30 5.50
CA LYS A 335 18.12 -33.36 5.17
C LYS A 335 17.94 -31.99 5.83
N LEU A 336 16.70 -31.52 5.94
CA LEU A 336 16.39 -30.25 6.61
C LEU A 336 16.49 -30.36 8.14
N ALA A 337 16.11 -31.50 8.72
CA ALA A 337 16.24 -31.74 10.16
C ALA A 337 17.70 -31.77 10.64
N THR A 338 18.64 -32.17 9.77
CA THR A 338 20.08 -32.16 10.04
C THR A 338 20.80 -30.87 9.62
N ALA A 339 20.09 -29.91 9.01
CA ALA A 339 20.72 -28.71 8.46
C ALA A 339 21.20 -27.75 9.57
N SER A 340 22.38 -27.17 9.36
CA SER A 340 22.97 -26.22 10.28
C SER A 340 22.20 -24.89 10.27
N ARG A 341 21.87 -24.38 11.46
CA ARG A 341 21.12 -23.14 11.63
C ARG A 341 21.72 -22.30 12.75
N GLU A 342 21.94 -21.01 12.47
CA GLU A 342 22.41 -20.06 13.47
C GLU A 342 21.48 -18.84 13.54
N LEU A 343 21.20 -18.41 14.76
CA LEU A 343 20.52 -17.17 15.07
C LEU A 343 21.57 -16.07 15.23
N VAL A 344 21.37 -14.92 14.60
CA VAL A 344 22.27 -13.76 14.61
C VAL A 344 21.50 -12.60 15.20
N VAL A 345 21.93 -12.16 16.38
CA VAL A 345 21.15 -11.26 17.22
C VAL A 345 21.88 -9.94 17.40
N ALA A 346 21.25 -8.86 16.92
CA ALA A 346 21.72 -7.50 17.15
C ALA A 346 21.08 -6.93 18.43
N SER A 347 21.91 -6.53 19.38
CA SER A 347 21.49 -6.14 20.74
C SER A 347 22.30 -4.94 21.24
N VAL A 348 21.79 -4.26 22.26
CA VAL A 348 22.56 -3.30 23.09
C VAL A 348 22.60 -3.75 24.55
N LYS A 349 23.48 -3.16 25.38
CA LYS A 349 23.65 -3.45 26.82
C LYS A 349 22.35 -3.39 27.63
N ALA A 350 21.39 -2.58 27.17
CA ALA A 350 20.09 -2.39 27.81
C ALA A 350 19.03 -3.46 27.46
N ASP A 351 19.33 -4.38 26.54
CA ASP A 351 18.40 -5.44 26.15
C ASP A 351 18.66 -6.73 26.94
N ASP A 352 17.59 -7.36 27.43
CA ASP A 352 17.68 -8.73 27.94
C ASP A 352 17.63 -9.74 26.79
N THR A 353 18.67 -10.57 26.70
CA THR A 353 18.85 -11.65 25.73
C THR A 353 18.90 -13.04 26.39
N ALA A 354 18.72 -13.15 27.72
CA ALA A 354 18.78 -14.41 28.44
C ALA A 354 17.73 -15.41 27.94
N TRP A 355 16.54 -14.90 27.61
CA TRP A 355 15.40 -15.64 27.05
C TRP A 355 15.75 -16.52 25.84
N ILE A 356 16.75 -16.14 25.03
CA ILE A 356 17.16 -16.91 23.85
C ILE A 356 17.67 -18.29 24.26
N ARG A 357 18.47 -18.35 25.32
CA ARG A 357 19.01 -19.62 25.83
C ARG A 357 17.91 -20.50 26.44
N GLU A 358 16.91 -19.88 27.03
CA GLU A 358 15.80 -20.55 27.73
C GLU A 358 14.75 -21.10 26.77
N GLN A 359 14.34 -20.30 25.78
CA GLN A 359 13.24 -20.63 24.87
C GLN A 359 13.72 -21.24 23.54
N LEU A 360 14.95 -20.93 23.11
CA LEU A 360 15.52 -21.36 21.83
C LEU A 360 16.76 -22.26 21.99
N ALA A 361 16.80 -23.09 23.04
CA ALA A 361 17.92 -23.99 23.36
C ALA A 361 18.37 -24.93 22.20
N GLY A 362 17.50 -25.18 21.21
CA GLY A 362 17.81 -25.91 19.97
C GLY A 362 18.41 -25.07 18.83
N TRP A 363 18.84 -23.84 19.09
CA TRP A 363 19.43 -22.91 18.13
C TRP A 363 20.80 -22.42 18.60
N LYS A 364 21.80 -22.42 17.72
CA LYS A 364 23.10 -21.79 18.00
C LYS A 364 22.94 -20.27 17.83
N ALA A 365 22.94 -19.53 18.93
CA ALA A 365 22.82 -18.07 18.91
C ALA A 365 24.18 -17.37 18.94
N ASN A 366 24.39 -16.42 18.03
CA ASN A 366 25.49 -15.47 18.00
C ASN A 366 24.92 -14.10 18.37
N ILE A 367 25.12 -13.69 19.62
CA ILE A 367 24.59 -12.43 20.17
C ILE A 367 25.70 -11.38 20.12
N TYR A 368 25.46 -10.29 19.40
CA TYR A 368 26.37 -9.15 19.30
C TYR A 368 25.78 -7.98 20.06
N VAL A 369 26.53 -7.46 21.04
CA VAL A 369 26.15 -6.29 21.83
C VAL A 369 26.90 -5.09 21.24
N ALA A 370 26.20 -4.24 20.48
CA ALA A 370 26.81 -3.23 19.62
C ALA A 370 27.53 -2.10 20.39
N ASP A 371 27.06 -1.79 21.60
CA ASP A 371 27.61 -0.80 22.54
C ASP A 371 28.45 -1.45 23.66
N ALA A 372 28.85 -2.72 23.51
CA ALA A 372 29.77 -3.38 24.44
C ALA A 372 31.19 -2.82 24.33
N ASP A 373 31.86 -2.71 25.48
CA ASP A 373 33.25 -2.28 25.53
C ASP A 373 34.15 -3.38 24.95
N ALA A 374 35.21 -3.00 24.23
CA ALA A 374 36.09 -3.98 23.58
C ALA A 374 36.71 -5.00 24.57
N ALA A 375 36.88 -4.60 25.85
CA ALA A 375 37.37 -5.46 26.92
C ALA A 375 36.31 -6.41 27.52
N SER A 376 35.01 -6.17 27.28
CA SER A 376 33.90 -6.98 27.79
C SER A 376 33.32 -7.97 26.77
N ASN A 377 33.73 -7.88 25.50
CA ASN A 377 33.19 -8.74 24.44
C ASN A 377 33.74 -10.17 24.52
N SER A 378 32.83 -11.15 24.56
CA SER A 378 33.08 -12.60 24.63
C SER A 378 33.55 -13.22 23.30
N GLY A 379 34.27 -12.45 22.48
CA GLY A 379 34.78 -12.83 21.16
C GLY A 379 33.88 -12.44 19.97
N LEU A 380 32.63 -12.06 20.20
CA LEU A 380 31.75 -11.45 19.18
C LEU A 380 31.70 -9.94 19.39
N SER A 381 32.10 -9.17 18.39
CA SER A 381 32.11 -7.70 18.44
C SER A 381 31.85 -7.10 17.06
N VAL A 382 31.42 -5.83 17.04
CA VAL A 382 31.33 -5.01 15.82
C VAL A 382 32.51 -4.04 15.76
N PRO A 383 32.97 -3.61 14.56
CA PRO A 383 34.09 -2.68 14.44
C PRO A 383 33.75 -1.26 14.94
N VAL A 384 32.48 -0.86 14.89
CA VAL A 384 31.96 0.42 15.39
C VAL A 384 30.45 0.29 15.63
N ASN A 385 29.90 0.99 16.62
CA ASN A 385 28.45 1.09 16.82
C ASN A 385 27.85 2.12 15.84
N LYS A 386 27.55 1.70 14.62
CA LYS A 386 27.02 2.55 13.53
C LYS A 386 26.13 1.76 12.57
N GLY A 387 25.00 2.31 12.17
CA GLY A 387 24.07 1.67 11.25
C GLY A 387 23.18 0.62 11.90
N ARG A 388 22.97 0.70 13.22
CA ARG A 388 22.11 -0.21 13.99
C ARG A 388 22.45 -1.69 13.76
N GLU A 389 21.45 -2.55 13.59
CA GLU A 389 21.61 -3.98 13.35
C GLU A 389 22.40 -4.31 12.07
N ALA A 390 22.48 -3.38 11.10
CA ALA A 390 23.14 -3.65 9.84
C ALA A 390 24.65 -3.94 10.02
N MET A 391 25.32 -3.28 10.98
CA MET A 391 26.73 -3.57 11.27
C MET A 391 26.94 -4.98 11.82
N VAL A 392 26.03 -5.44 12.68
CA VAL A 392 26.05 -6.80 13.25
C VAL A 392 25.90 -7.82 12.13
N TYR A 393 24.88 -7.67 11.29
CA TYR A 393 24.57 -8.62 10.23
C TYR A 393 25.67 -8.66 9.17
N LEU A 394 26.18 -7.50 8.73
CA LEU A 394 27.30 -7.42 7.80
C LEU A 394 28.57 -8.04 8.39
N THR A 395 28.88 -7.77 9.67
CA THR A 395 30.06 -8.33 10.34
C THR A 395 29.96 -9.85 10.43
N TYR A 396 28.83 -10.40 10.88
CA TYR A 396 28.59 -11.84 10.87
C TYR A 396 28.76 -12.44 9.46
N ILE A 397 28.15 -11.86 8.42
CA ILE A 397 28.23 -12.37 7.05
C ILE A 397 29.67 -12.35 6.52
N ILE A 398 30.43 -11.28 6.75
CA ILE A 398 31.82 -11.15 6.26
C ILE A 398 32.75 -12.12 6.99
N ASP A 399 32.68 -12.15 8.32
CA ASP A 399 33.59 -12.92 9.16
C ASP A 399 33.33 -14.43 9.03
N ARG A 400 32.07 -14.82 8.75
CA ARG A 400 31.66 -16.22 8.54
C ARG A 400 31.47 -16.60 7.07
N TYR A 401 31.73 -15.74 6.09
CA TYR A 401 31.34 -15.95 4.67
C TYR A 401 31.68 -17.35 4.13
N ASP A 402 32.89 -17.82 4.40
CA ASP A 402 33.41 -19.11 3.91
C ASP A 402 32.96 -20.32 4.78
N SER A 403 32.28 -20.06 5.90
CA SER A 403 31.84 -21.00 6.93
C SER A 403 30.41 -20.75 7.44
N LEU A 404 29.55 -20.13 6.63
CA LEU A 404 28.15 -19.85 6.96
C LEU A 404 27.43 -21.18 7.31
N PRO A 405 26.37 -21.15 8.13
CA PRO A 405 25.45 -22.28 8.26
C PRO A 405 24.50 -22.33 7.05
N ASP A 406 23.72 -23.41 6.94
CA ASP A 406 22.74 -23.58 5.87
C ASP A 406 21.59 -22.55 6.00
N PHE A 407 21.22 -22.20 7.24
CA PHE A 407 20.24 -21.17 7.56
C PHE A 407 20.81 -20.13 8.54
N MET A 408 20.62 -18.86 8.19
CA MET A 408 20.95 -17.70 9.03
C MET A 408 19.68 -16.93 9.29
N ILE A 409 19.36 -16.73 10.58
CA ILE A 409 18.15 -16.02 11.01
C ILE A 409 18.62 -14.76 11.74
N PHE A 410 18.25 -13.59 11.24
CA PHE A 410 18.68 -12.28 11.74
C PHE A 410 17.52 -11.61 12.48
N MET A 411 17.74 -11.19 13.73
CA MET A 411 16.74 -10.52 14.57
C MET A 411 17.36 -9.57 15.61
N HIS A 412 16.54 -8.70 16.22
CA HIS A 412 16.96 -7.88 17.35
C HIS A 412 16.90 -8.64 18.70
N GLY A 413 17.56 -8.12 19.73
CA GLY A 413 17.75 -8.81 21.02
C GLY A 413 16.53 -9.00 21.91
N ARG A 414 15.52 -8.11 21.85
CA ARG A 414 14.40 -8.14 22.80
C ARG A 414 13.38 -9.24 22.47
N ARG A 415 12.95 -9.98 23.51
CA ARG A 415 11.85 -10.96 23.38
C ARG A 415 10.56 -10.30 22.93
N TYR A 416 10.12 -9.26 23.62
CA TYR A 416 8.92 -8.50 23.28
C TYR A 416 9.34 -7.16 22.69
N GLN A 417 8.88 -6.86 21.48
CA GLN A 417 9.14 -5.59 20.77
C GLN A 417 8.24 -5.46 19.55
N TRP A 418 7.82 -4.23 19.22
CA TRP A 418 6.90 -3.97 18.09
C TRP A 418 7.42 -4.51 16.73
N HIS A 419 8.73 -4.71 16.59
CA HIS A 419 9.39 -5.33 15.43
C HIS A 419 9.01 -6.79 15.17
N ASN A 420 8.57 -7.54 16.20
CA ASN A 420 8.18 -8.94 16.08
C ASN A 420 6.74 -9.06 15.57
N ASP A 421 6.53 -9.81 14.48
CA ASP A 421 5.23 -9.93 13.82
C ASP A 421 4.38 -11.09 14.40
N ASP A 422 3.98 -10.91 15.65
CA ASP A 422 3.23 -11.86 16.47
C ASP A 422 2.17 -11.13 17.31
N PRO A 423 1.02 -11.74 17.65
CA PRO A 423 -0.06 -11.05 18.35
C PRO A 423 0.31 -10.47 19.72
N ILE A 424 1.30 -11.06 20.39
CA ILE A 424 1.86 -10.52 21.65
C ILE A 424 3.30 -10.04 21.49
N TYR A 425 3.76 -9.88 20.25
CA TYR A 425 5.09 -9.42 19.87
C TYR A 425 6.24 -10.31 20.36
N ASP A 426 5.99 -11.61 20.59
CA ASP A 426 7.00 -12.54 21.11
C ASP A 426 7.94 -13.06 20.01
N GLY A 427 9.20 -12.71 20.09
CA GLY A 427 10.25 -13.20 19.19
C GLY A 427 10.46 -14.71 19.28
N ALA A 428 10.22 -15.34 20.45
CA ALA A 428 10.29 -16.79 20.58
C ALA A 428 9.19 -17.49 19.77
N SER A 429 8.00 -16.88 19.71
CA SER A 429 6.88 -17.34 18.88
C SER A 429 7.21 -17.24 17.39
N VAL A 430 7.77 -16.11 16.94
CA VAL A 430 8.21 -15.89 15.55
C VAL A 430 9.25 -16.95 15.13
N ILE A 431 10.30 -17.17 15.93
CA ILE A 431 11.36 -18.15 15.59
C ILE A 431 10.87 -19.60 15.67
N SER A 432 10.02 -19.96 16.63
CA SER A 432 9.52 -21.34 16.76
C SER A 432 8.54 -21.76 15.66
N LYS A 433 7.79 -20.81 15.08
CA LYS A 433 6.86 -21.06 13.96
C LYS A 433 7.55 -21.04 12.58
N LEU A 434 8.78 -20.53 12.47
CA LEU A 434 9.49 -20.33 11.20
C LEU A 434 9.67 -21.65 10.41
N GLN A 435 9.06 -21.71 9.23
CA GLN A 435 9.12 -22.84 8.31
C GLN A 435 10.42 -22.77 7.48
N LEU A 436 11.46 -23.51 7.87
CA LEU A 436 12.72 -23.52 7.12
C LEU A 436 12.56 -23.97 5.65
N GLN A 437 11.54 -24.79 5.32
CA GLN A 437 11.19 -25.11 3.92
C GLN A 437 10.84 -23.87 3.08
N ALA A 438 10.21 -22.87 3.68
CA ALA A 438 9.90 -21.62 3.02
C ALA A 438 11.18 -20.88 2.62
N VAL A 439 12.11 -20.79 3.57
CA VAL A 439 13.44 -20.18 3.38
C VAL A 439 14.25 -20.92 2.30
N VAL A 440 14.20 -22.26 2.24
CA VAL A 440 14.84 -23.04 1.15
C VAL A 440 14.27 -22.66 -0.22
N LYS A 441 12.94 -22.62 -0.35
CA LYS A 441 12.28 -22.43 -1.64
C LYS A 441 12.48 -21.01 -2.21
N THR A 442 12.62 -19.99 -1.38
CA THR A 442 12.83 -18.60 -1.83
C THR A 442 14.26 -18.09 -1.67
N GLY A 443 15.11 -18.76 -0.88
CA GLY A 443 16.43 -18.28 -0.44
C GLY A 443 16.40 -17.20 0.66
N TYR A 444 15.26 -16.50 0.82
CA TYR A 444 15.06 -15.38 1.74
C TYR A 444 13.59 -15.30 2.16
N ALA A 445 13.34 -15.15 3.46
CA ALA A 445 12.01 -14.90 4.02
C ALA A 445 12.10 -13.80 5.10
N PRO A 446 11.31 -12.71 5.01
CA PRO A 446 11.21 -11.76 6.11
C PRO A 446 10.53 -12.42 7.31
N LEU A 447 10.89 -12.03 8.53
CA LEU A 447 10.21 -12.44 9.77
C LEU A 447 9.00 -11.53 10.08
N ARG A 448 8.53 -10.79 9.07
CA ARG A 448 7.34 -9.93 9.06
C ARG A 448 6.59 -10.17 7.75
N CYS A 449 5.27 -10.30 7.86
CA CYS A 449 4.32 -10.52 6.78
C CYS A 449 3.25 -9.43 6.71
N THR A 450 2.97 -8.72 7.81
CA THR A 450 2.16 -7.49 7.77
C THR A 450 2.88 -6.40 6.98
N TRP A 451 2.16 -5.71 6.09
CA TRP A 451 2.73 -4.67 5.23
C TRP A 451 3.12 -3.39 5.97
N ILE A 452 2.62 -3.20 7.19
CA ILE A 452 2.83 -1.96 7.94
C ILE A 452 3.96 -2.12 8.97
N PRO A 453 4.96 -1.21 8.98
CA PRO A 453 5.32 -0.25 7.93
C PRO A 453 6.19 -0.88 6.82
N GLY A 454 6.25 -0.19 5.67
CA GLY A 454 7.23 -0.42 4.60
C GLY A 454 6.70 -0.96 3.26
N CYS A 455 5.46 -1.45 3.21
CA CYS A 455 4.80 -1.98 2.01
C CYS A 455 3.48 -1.25 1.68
N PRO A 456 3.08 -1.15 0.40
CA PRO A 456 3.73 -1.72 -0.79
C PRO A 456 4.95 -0.94 -1.28
N VAL A 457 5.03 0.37 -0.97
CA VAL A 457 6.16 1.24 -1.32
C VAL A 457 6.45 2.15 -0.13
N GLU A 458 7.68 2.12 0.38
CA GLU A 458 8.15 3.03 1.43
C GLU A 458 8.85 4.25 0.82
N LEU A 459 9.66 4.05 -0.22
CA LEU A 459 10.55 5.07 -0.80
C LEU A 459 10.37 5.16 -2.31
N HIS A 460 10.49 6.37 -2.85
CA HIS A 460 10.54 6.69 -4.27
C HIS A 460 11.90 7.34 -4.60
N PRO A 461 13.01 6.57 -4.72
CA PRO A 461 14.36 7.15 -4.81
C PRO A 461 14.58 8.13 -5.97
N LEU A 462 13.80 8.02 -7.05
CA LEU A 462 13.87 8.91 -8.21
C LEU A 462 12.95 10.14 -8.12
N LYS A 463 12.00 10.15 -7.17
CA LYS A 463 11.03 11.22 -6.93
C LYS A 463 10.72 11.35 -5.42
N PRO A 464 11.68 11.80 -4.59
CA PRO A 464 11.50 11.84 -3.14
C PRO A 464 10.26 12.66 -2.74
N VAL A 465 9.44 12.12 -1.83
CA VAL A 465 8.24 12.79 -1.31
C VAL A 465 8.47 13.35 0.09
N ASP A 466 7.97 14.55 0.35
CA ASP A 466 8.06 15.23 1.65
C ASP A 466 6.95 14.75 2.61
N GLU A 467 6.91 13.44 2.85
CA GLU A 467 5.85 12.79 3.63
C GLU A 467 6.42 12.00 4.83
N GLY A 468 5.63 11.94 5.91
CA GLY A 468 5.96 11.19 7.12
C GLY A 468 7.05 11.85 7.98
N PRO A 469 7.69 11.08 8.89
CA PRO A 469 8.70 11.61 9.81
C PRO A 469 9.96 12.11 9.09
N ILE A 470 10.65 13.10 9.67
CA ILE A 470 11.92 13.68 9.15
C ILE A 470 12.95 12.59 8.79
N VAL A 471 13.05 11.53 9.59
CA VAL A 471 13.95 10.38 9.37
C VAL A 471 13.64 9.66 8.06
N ARG A 472 12.35 9.52 7.69
CA ARG A 472 11.91 8.94 6.40
C ARG A 472 12.32 9.86 5.25
N GLN A 473 11.98 11.15 5.33
CA GLN A 473 12.28 12.15 4.30
C GLN A 473 13.79 12.21 3.99
N GLN A 474 14.63 12.29 5.04
CA GLN A 474 16.09 12.32 4.91
C GLN A 474 16.67 11.00 4.35
N THR A 475 16.06 9.86 4.70
CA THR A 475 16.40 8.55 4.13
C THR A 475 16.11 8.52 2.63
N GLU A 476 14.93 8.98 2.22
CA GLU A 476 14.49 8.99 0.82
C GLU A 476 15.36 9.89 -0.07
N LEU A 477 15.71 11.09 0.43
CA LEU A 477 16.65 12.01 -0.23
C LEU A 477 18.06 11.42 -0.41
N ALA A 478 18.53 10.61 0.55
CA ALA A 478 19.85 10.00 0.50
C ALA A 478 19.89 8.69 -0.33
N PHE A 479 18.76 7.99 -0.44
CA PHE A 479 18.72 6.59 -0.89
C PHE A 479 19.32 6.37 -2.29
N ALA A 480 18.92 7.17 -3.29
CA ALA A 480 19.39 7.00 -4.67
C ALA A 480 20.91 7.17 -4.82
N THR A 481 21.50 8.11 -4.06
CA THR A 481 22.95 8.34 -4.05
C THR A 481 23.67 7.17 -3.40
N VAL A 482 23.16 6.67 -2.27
CA VAL A 482 23.75 5.50 -1.58
C VAL A 482 23.61 4.23 -2.41
N PHE A 483 22.46 3.98 -3.04
CA PHE A 483 22.23 2.82 -3.89
C PHE A 483 23.29 2.71 -5.01
N LYS A 484 23.59 3.83 -5.70
CA LYS A 484 24.64 3.88 -6.73
C LYS A 484 26.04 3.58 -6.21
N MET A 485 26.36 3.95 -4.96
CA MET A 485 27.65 3.65 -4.33
C MET A 485 27.77 2.17 -3.92
N LEU A 486 26.68 1.58 -3.42
CA LEU A 486 26.67 0.20 -2.93
C LEU A 486 26.57 -0.83 -4.07
N PHE A 487 25.77 -0.53 -5.10
CA PHE A 487 25.52 -1.38 -6.25
C PHE A 487 26.00 -0.71 -7.55
N PRO A 488 27.33 -0.59 -7.76
CA PRO A 488 27.87 0.04 -8.96
C PRO A 488 27.41 -0.69 -10.22
N GLY A 489 26.83 0.05 -11.17
CA GLY A 489 26.28 -0.48 -12.42
C GLY A 489 24.84 -1.00 -12.33
N ALA A 490 24.21 -1.04 -11.15
CA ALA A 490 22.78 -1.30 -11.01
C ALA A 490 21.96 -0.03 -11.26
N GLU A 491 20.81 -0.17 -11.91
CA GLU A 491 19.83 0.91 -12.05
C GLU A 491 19.18 1.21 -10.69
N VAL A 492 19.01 2.49 -10.37
CA VAL A 492 18.31 2.90 -9.14
C VAL A 492 16.82 2.61 -9.31
N PRO A 493 16.20 1.83 -8.41
CA PRO A 493 14.77 1.53 -8.51
C PRO A 493 13.92 2.79 -8.34
N ALA A 494 12.85 2.88 -9.13
CA ALA A 494 11.86 3.95 -9.02
C ALA A 494 11.09 3.91 -7.69
N GLU A 495 10.84 2.70 -7.18
CA GLU A 495 10.07 2.40 -5.96
C GLU A 495 10.82 1.31 -5.16
N VAL A 496 10.83 1.45 -3.84
CA VAL A 496 11.36 0.45 -2.91
C VAL A 496 10.32 0.19 -1.83
N GLY A 497 10.02 -1.09 -1.60
CA GLY A 497 9.05 -1.53 -0.61
C GLY A 497 9.40 -2.90 -0.07
N ALA A 498 9.38 -3.03 1.26
CA ALA A 498 9.60 -4.27 1.98
C ALA A 498 9.04 -4.10 3.39
N THR A 499 8.63 -5.20 4.02
CA THR A 499 8.26 -5.19 5.44
C THR A 499 9.47 -4.77 6.29
N CYS A 500 9.30 -3.78 7.18
CA CYS A 500 10.38 -3.22 7.99
C CYS A 500 11.03 -4.19 9.01
N SER A 501 11.89 -3.63 9.87
CA SER A 501 12.58 -4.22 11.03
C SER A 501 13.88 -4.99 10.72
N SER A 502 14.32 -5.09 9.46
CA SER A 502 15.53 -5.87 9.10
C SER A 502 15.56 -7.32 9.64
N GLN A 503 14.44 -7.90 10.07
CA GLN A 503 14.38 -9.26 10.63
C GLN A 503 14.05 -10.24 9.52
N PHE A 504 14.95 -11.17 9.19
CA PHE A 504 14.79 -12.11 8.07
C PHE A 504 15.57 -13.41 8.27
N ALA A 505 15.16 -14.45 7.57
CA ALA A 505 15.90 -15.69 7.39
C ALA A 505 16.45 -15.77 5.96
N ALA A 506 17.69 -16.24 5.80
CA ALA A 506 18.33 -16.46 4.50
C ALA A 506 19.09 -17.80 4.48
N THR A 507 19.20 -18.42 3.30
CA THR A 507 20.07 -19.60 3.12
C THR A 507 21.51 -19.22 2.78
N ARG A 508 22.44 -20.15 3.02
CA ARG A 508 23.85 -20.05 2.58
C ARG A 508 23.96 -19.64 1.12
N GLU A 509 23.23 -20.34 0.25
CA GLU A 509 23.27 -20.18 -1.19
C GLU A 509 22.81 -18.78 -1.60
N GLN A 510 21.75 -18.27 -0.96
CA GLN A 510 21.24 -16.92 -1.23
C GLN A 510 22.25 -15.83 -0.88
N VAL A 511 22.94 -15.96 0.26
CA VAL A 511 24.00 -15.01 0.65
C VAL A 511 25.20 -15.11 -0.30
N MET A 512 25.58 -16.34 -0.70
CA MET A 512 26.72 -16.58 -1.60
C MET A 512 26.49 -16.17 -3.06
N LEU A 513 25.25 -15.84 -3.48
CA LEU A 513 24.99 -15.21 -4.79
C LEU A 513 25.63 -13.82 -4.92
N ARG A 514 25.97 -13.17 -3.80
CA ARG A 514 26.72 -11.92 -3.76
C ARG A 514 28.13 -12.17 -3.23
N PRO A 515 29.21 -11.76 -3.93
CA PRO A 515 30.57 -12.03 -3.47
C PRO A 515 30.89 -11.28 -2.16
N LYS A 516 31.75 -11.87 -1.31
CA LYS A 516 32.22 -11.29 -0.04
C LYS A 516 32.63 -9.82 -0.13
N ALA A 517 33.35 -9.44 -1.20
CA ALA A 517 33.82 -8.08 -1.44
C ALA A 517 32.69 -7.03 -1.56
N ASP A 518 31.47 -7.43 -1.94
CA ASP A 518 30.31 -6.53 -1.92
C ASP A 518 29.84 -6.25 -0.48
N TYR A 519 29.77 -7.27 0.37
CA TYR A 519 29.43 -7.10 1.78
C TYR A 519 30.48 -6.24 2.49
N GLU A 520 31.76 -6.45 2.19
CA GLU A 520 32.87 -5.62 2.67
C GLU A 520 32.75 -4.16 2.20
N ARG A 521 32.39 -3.92 0.93
CA ARG A 521 32.10 -2.57 0.40
C ARG A 521 30.94 -1.90 1.13
N ILE A 522 29.85 -2.64 1.39
CA ILE A 522 28.67 -2.14 2.10
C ILE A 522 29.03 -1.80 3.56
N ARG A 523 29.75 -2.68 4.27
CA ARG A 523 30.24 -2.41 5.64
C ARG A 523 31.18 -1.20 5.66
N LYS A 524 32.10 -1.11 4.69
CA LYS A 524 33.02 0.02 4.57
C LYS A 524 32.28 1.36 4.44
N TRP A 525 31.30 1.44 3.52
CA TRP A 525 30.44 2.62 3.40
C TRP A 525 29.70 2.94 4.72
N LEU A 526 29.18 1.92 5.41
CA LEU A 526 28.45 2.11 6.67
C LEU A 526 29.33 2.65 7.81
N VAL A 527 30.63 2.31 7.82
CA VAL A 527 31.64 2.86 8.73
C VAL A 527 32.04 4.28 8.35
N GLU A 528 32.24 4.55 7.05
CA GLU A 528 32.81 5.81 6.54
C GLU A 528 31.77 6.92 6.30
N THR A 529 30.47 6.60 6.32
CA THR A 529 29.40 7.56 5.98
C THR A 529 29.16 8.59 7.10
N ASN A 530 29.12 9.87 6.71
CA ASN A 530 28.74 10.99 7.57
C ASN A 530 27.23 11.09 7.83
N LEU A 531 26.41 10.21 7.25
CA LEU A 531 24.96 10.18 7.54
C LEU A 531 24.71 9.81 9.01
N PRO A 532 23.70 10.40 9.68
CA PRO A 532 23.28 10.00 11.03
C PRO A 532 22.98 8.49 11.15
N ASP A 533 23.01 7.96 12.37
CA ASP A 533 22.85 6.53 12.64
C ASP A 533 21.51 5.98 12.17
N ASP A 534 20.42 6.64 12.55
CA ASP A 534 19.04 6.35 12.14
C ASP A 534 18.84 6.41 10.62
N ILE A 535 19.39 7.41 9.94
CA ILE A 535 19.34 7.50 8.47
C ILE A 535 20.10 6.35 7.82
N SER A 536 21.36 6.12 8.23
CA SER A 536 22.18 5.05 7.65
C SER A 536 21.61 3.65 7.91
N GLY A 537 21.04 3.43 9.10
CA GLY A 537 20.35 2.19 9.46
C GLY A 537 19.06 2.00 8.66
N ARG A 538 18.23 3.04 8.49
CA ARG A 538 16.99 2.94 7.69
C ARG A 538 17.27 2.71 6.21
N ILE A 539 18.34 3.28 5.64
CA ILE A 539 18.75 2.94 4.27
C ILE A 539 19.08 1.45 4.16
N MET A 540 19.80 0.89 5.15
CA MET A 540 20.13 -0.54 5.18
C MET A 540 18.89 -1.44 5.38
N GLU A 541 17.94 -1.02 6.22
CA GLU A 541 16.64 -1.70 6.44
C GLU A 541 15.93 -1.94 5.10
N TYR A 542 15.77 -0.90 4.28
CA TYR A 542 15.16 -0.97 2.95
C TYR A 542 16.13 -1.42 1.84
N MET A 543 17.26 -2.06 2.19
CA MET A 543 18.18 -2.69 1.24
C MET A 543 18.34 -4.20 1.43
N TRP A 544 17.99 -4.77 2.58
CA TRP A 544 18.28 -6.19 2.88
C TRP A 544 17.72 -7.17 1.85
N HIS A 545 16.49 -6.98 1.39
CA HIS A 545 15.89 -7.82 0.35
C HIS A 545 16.64 -7.73 -0.99
N MET A 546 17.12 -6.54 -1.38
CA MET A 546 17.93 -6.34 -2.60
C MET A 546 19.39 -6.82 -2.44
N ILE A 547 19.95 -6.73 -1.23
CA ILE A 547 21.22 -7.36 -0.86
C ILE A 547 21.13 -8.88 -1.06
N MET A 548 19.95 -9.47 -0.81
CA MET A 548 19.58 -10.88 -1.05
C MET A 548 18.85 -11.11 -2.39
N GLN A 549 19.16 -10.31 -3.43
CA GLN A 549 18.74 -10.47 -4.83
C GLN A 549 17.20 -10.54 -5.04
N LYS A 550 16.41 -9.94 -4.16
CA LYS A 550 14.96 -9.79 -4.38
C LYS A 550 14.63 -8.49 -5.11
N LYS A 551 13.41 -8.44 -5.65
CA LYS A 551 12.88 -7.26 -6.35
C LYS A 551 12.88 -6.04 -5.42
N PRO A 552 13.06 -4.81 -5.94
CA PRO A 552 13.03 -3.59 -5.14
C PRO A 552 11.74 -3.40 -4.32
N VAL A 553 10.61 -3.86 -4.87
CA VAL A 553 9.36 -4.08 -4.13
C VAL A 553 9.20 -5.58 -3.87
N TYR A 554 9.25 -5.99 -2.60
CA TYR A 554 9.08 -7.37 -2.14
C TYR A 554 8.06 -7.43 -1.01
N CYS A 555 6.79 -7.30 -1.40
CA CYS A 555 5.62 -7.23 -0.51
C CYS A 555 4.63 -8.36 -0.87
N PRO A 556 4.88 -9.62 -0.47
CA PRO A 556 3.92 -10.71 -0.69
C PRO A 556 2.61 -10.44 0.07
N PRO A 557 1.45 -10.94 -0.39
CA PRO A 557 0.20 -10.83 0.34
C PRO A 557 0.33 -11.43 1.75
N ALA A 558 -0.20 -10.75 2.77
CA ALA A 558 0.00 -11.10 4.17
C ALA A 558 -0.39 -12.56 4.46
N GLY A 559 -1.58 -13.00 4.04
CA GLY A 559 -2.06 -14.38 4.25
C GLY A 559 -1.17 -15.45 3.61
N GLU A 560 -0.67 -15.21 2.39
CA GLU A 560 0.28 -16.10 1.73
C GLU A 560 1.61 -16.17 2.52
N CYS A 561 2.11 -15.02 2.96
CA CYS A 561 3.34 -14.93 3.75
C CYS A 561 3.21 -15.64 5.10
N TYR A 562 2.13 -15.44 5.85
CA TYR A 562 1.93 -16.12 7.14
C TYR A 562 1.76 -17.63 7.00
N CYS A 563 0.99 -18.08 6.00
CA CYS A 563 0.84 -19.50 5.67
C CYS A 563 2.19 -20.13 5.31
N PHE A 564 2.94 -19.48 4.42
CA PHE A 564 4.18 -20.02 3.88
C PHE A 564 5.33 -19.96 4.90
N THR A 565 5.60 -18.78 5.48
CA THR A 565 6.74 -18.54 6.39
C THR A 565 6.51 -19.09 7.78
N PHE A 566 5.27 -19.12 8.29
CA PHE A 566 4.97 -19.46 9.68
C PHE A 566 3.97 -20.63 9.85
N GLY A 567 3.45 -21.20 8.76
CA GLY A 567 2.44 -22.27 8.82
C GLY A 567 1.03 -21.81 9.22
N LEU A 568 0.80 -20.50 9.29
CA LEU A 568 -0.47 -19.91 9.76
C LEU A 568 -1.42 -19.68 8.57
N CYS A 569 -1.97 -20.76 8.02
CA CYS A 569 -2.75 -20.73 6.79
C CYS A 569 -4.25 -20.41 6.97
N ASN A 570 -4.78 -20.54 8.18
CA ASN A 570 -6.21 -20.36 8.49
C ASN A 570 -6.47 -18.99 9.13
N LEU A 571 -5.88 -17.94 8.56
CA LEU A 571 -6.04 -16.55 9.02
C LEU A 571 -7.00 -15.80 8.08
N GLU A 572 -7.87 -14.96 8.65
CA GLU A 572 -8.67 -14.02 7.87
C GLU A 572 -7.79 -12.81 7.50
N CYS A 573 -7.57 -12.59 6.20
CA CYS A 573 -6.56 -11.65 5.71
C CYS A 573 -7.03 -10.81 4.53
N THR A 574 -6.54 -9.57 4.48
CA THR A 574 -6.42 -8.80 3.24
C THR A 574 -5.03 -9.01 2.64
N ALA A 575 -4.76 -8.38 1.49
CA ALA A 575 -3.41 -8.37 0.92
C ALA A 575 -2.36 -7.77 1.90
N ALA A 576 -2.75 -6.81 2.74
CA ALA A 576 -1.82 -6.04 3.58
C ALA A 576 -1.67 -6.54 5.02
N ARG A 577 -2.68 -7.22 5.58
CA ARG A 577 -2.68 -7.66 6.99
C ARG A 577 -3.61 -8.84 7.22
N CYS A 578 -3.43 -9.53 8.33
CA CYS A 578 -4.38 -10.52 8.85
C CYS A 578 -5.00 -10.06 10.16
N GLU A 579 -6.25 -10.43 10.39
CA GLU A 579 -6.95 -10.15 11.64
C GLU A 579 -6.28 -10.83 12.84
N LYS A 580 -6.36 -10.20 14.02
CA LYS A 580 -5.79 -10.67 15.29
C LYS A 580 -4.29 -11.01 15.29
N GLN A 581 -3.57 -10.79 14.19
CA GLN A 581 -2.17 -11.21 14.05
C GLN A 581 -1.16 -10.10 14.42
N TYR A 582 -1.42 -8.85 14.01
CA TYR A 582 -0.54 -7.72 14.32
C TYR A 582 -1.28 -6.36 14.24
N VAL A 583 -0.88 -5.44 15.11
CA VAL A 583 -1.23 -4.00 15.05
C VAL A 583 0.07 -3.21 15.24
N LEU A 584 0.26 -2.10 14.52
CA LEU A 584 1.39 -1.21 14.80
C LEU A 584 1.07 -0.35 16.03
N PRO A 585 1.81 -0.46 17.15
CA PRO A 585 1.57 0.41 18.30
C PRO A 585 2.00 1.86 18.02
N THR A 586 1.37 2.81 18.70
CA THR A 586 1.66 4.25 18.54
C THR A 586 3.05 4.61 19.08
N TYR A 587 3.53 3.87 20.07
CA TYR A 587 4.85 4.08 20.67
C TYR A 587 5.68 2.80 20.63
N ALA A 588 6.95 2.93 20.23
CA ALA A 588 7.88 1.80 20.09
C ALA A 588 8.29 1.14 21.42
N ALA A 589 8.14 1.86 22.55
CA ALA A 589 8.41 1.33 23.88
C ALA A 589 7.31 0.33 24.30
N VAL A 590 7.73 -0.84 24.77
CA VAL A 590 6.84 -1.88 25.31
C VAL A 590 6.30 -1.41 26.68
N PRO A 591 5.00 -1.59 26.99
CA PRO A 591 4.44 -1.25 28.30
C PRO A 591 5.02 -2.08 29.45
N ASP A 592 5.06 -1.49 30.64
CA ASP A 592 5.51 -2.18 31.85
C ASP A 592 4.60 -3.39 32.18
N GLY A 593 5.23 -4.55 32.37
CA GLY A 593 4.54 -5.80 32.68
C GLY A 593 3.87 -6.49 31.48
N TRP A 594 4.18 -6.08 30.24
CA TRP A 594 3.79 -6.83 29.03
C TRP A 594 4.42 -8.23 28.99
N PRO A 595 3.72 -9.28 28.51
CA PRO A 595 2.37 -9.29 27.91
C PRO A 595 1.21 -9.45 28.90
N GLU A 596 1.45 -9.77 30.17
CA GLU A 596 0.39 -10.07 31.13
C GLU A 596 -0.38 -8.80 31.58
N LYS A 597 0.25 -7.63 31.51
CA LYS A 597 -0.25 -6.32 31.95
C LYS A 597 0.18 -5.20 30.99
N GLY A 598 -0.26 -3.98 31.25
CA GLY A 598 0.17 -2.76 30.52
C GLY A 598 -0.43 -2.55 29.13
N GLY A 599 -1.10 -3.54 28.54
CA GLY A 599 -1.79 -3.40 27.25
C GLY A 599 -3.11 -2.63 27.29
N GLY A 600 -3.50 -2.05 26.16
CA GLY A 600 -4.73 -1.28 25.98
C GLY A 600 -4.54 0.24 25.95
N GLU A 601 -3.33 0.72 26.20
CA GLU A 601 -2.93 2.13 26.14
C GLU A 601 -1.82 2.32 25.09
N ASN A 602 -1.55 3.56 24.67
CA ASN A 602 -0.40 3.90 23.80
C ASN A 602 -0.33 3.11 22.47
N GLY A 603 -1.49 2.67 21.97
CA GLY A 603 -1.64 1.85 20.77
C GLY A 603 -1.26 0.37 20.94
N TRP A 604 -0.80 -0.05 22.12
CA TRP A 604 -0.57 -1.46 22.41
C TRP A 604 -1.91 -2.17 22.63
N PRO A 605 -2.14 -3.34 22.01
CA PRO A 605 -3.41 -4.04 22.14
C PRO A 605 -3.63 -4.56 23.57
N LYS A 606 -4.88 -4.83 23.94
CA LYS A 606 -5.20 -5.38 25.26
C LYS A 606 -4.66 -6.81 25.40
N PRO A 607 -4.22 -7.26 26.59
CA PRO A 607 -3.84 -8.66 26.79
C PRO A 607 -5.01 -9.58 26.39
N GLY A 608 -4.73 -10.58 25.56
CA GLY A 608 -5.75 -11.50 25.04
C GLY A 608 -6.62 -10.98 23.88
N TRP A 609 -6.33 -9.82 23.27
CA TRP A 609 -7.07 -9.30 22.09
C TRP A 609 -7.15 -10.25 20.90
N ASN A 610 -6.21 -11.21 20.84
CA ASN A 610 -6.04 -12.19 19.77
C ASN A 610 -6.73 -13.53 20.05
N GLN A 611 -7.49 -13.64 21.15
CA GLN A 611 -8.30 -14.81 21.51
C GLN A 611 -9.67 -14.76 20.84
#